data_AF-A0A497IZY4-F1
#
_entry.id   AF-A0A497IZY4-F1
#
_cell.length_a   1.000
_cell.length_b   1.000
_cell.length_c   1.000
_cell.angle_alpha   90.00
_cell.angle_beta   90.00
_cell.angle_gamma   90.00
#
_symmetry.space_group_name_H-M   'P 1'
#
loop_
_entity.id
_entity.type
_entity.pdbx_description
1 polymer ?
#
loop_
_entity_poly.entity_id
_entity_poly.type
_entity_poly.pdbx_seq_one_letter_code
_entity_poly.pdbx_strand_id
1 'polypeptide(L)'
;MRIMPRWLLATLLVSICLATTLYLYLRRGMEEARKEEARKKLLNVKVAVQYRYVTDGKVINRSLEEVIEILKEVKADFVFQGWLTQRPCPDKCSDLPPDARALCELRGYSYDHLRKAIIKIKEEL
;
A
#
# COMPACT_ATOMS: atom_id res chain seq x y z
N MET A 1 -4.99 -8.47 -67.18
CA MET A 1 -4.53 -7.98 -65.86
C MET A 1 -3.90 -6.61 -66.02
N ARG A 2 -4.48 -5.55 -65.44
CA ARG A 2 -3.91 -4.20 -65.50
C ARG A 2 -2.83 -4.11 -64.41
N ILE A 3 -1.56 -4.13 -64.80
CA ILE A 3 -0.42 -4.03 -63.87
C ILE A 3 -0.40 -2.60 -63.32
N MET A 4 -0.46 -2.47 -61.99
CA MET A 4 -0.47 -1.15 -61.35
C MET A 4 0.88 -0.45 -61.60
N PRO A 5 0.90 0.84 -61.95
CA PRO A 5 2.15 1.55 -62.20
C PRO A 5 3.03 1.59 -60.94
N ARG A 6 4.34 1.43 -61.10
CA ARG A 6 5.30 1.39 -59.98
C ARG A 6 5.26 2.66 -59.11
N TRP A 7 4.95 3.82 -59.71
CA TRP A 7 4.81 5.09 -58.99
C TRP A 7 3.56 5.13 -58.10
N LEU A 8 2.44 4.57 -58.57
CA LEU A 8 1.20 4.43 -57.79
C LEU A 8 1.42 3.54 -56.56
N LEU A 9 2.14 2.42 -56.74
CA LEU A 9 2.52 1.54 -55.62
C LEU A 9 3.41 2.27 -54.60
N ALA A 10 4.39 3.06 -55.06
CA ALA A 10 5.27 3.83 -54.19
C ALA A 10 4.51 4.91 -53.40
N THR A 11 3.59 5.64 -54.03
CA THR A 11 2.76 6.64 -53.35
C THR A 11 1.87 6.02 -52.26
N LEU A 12 1.32 4.83 -52.53
CA LEU A 12 0.50 4.11 -51.58
C LEU A 12 1.33 3.70 -50.34
N LEU A 13 2.52 3.15 -50.55
CA LEU A 13 3.43 2.76 -49.47
C LEU A 13 3.85 3.94 -48.60
N VAL A 14 4.21 5.08 -49.21
CA VAL A 14 4.55 6.31 -48.47
C VAL A 14 3.36 6.81 -47.65
N SER A 15 2.15 6.78 -48.21
CA SER A 15 0.94 7.20 -47.49
C SER A 15 0.67 6.32 -46.27
N ILE A 16 0.86 5.01 -46.40
CA ILE A 16 0.70 4.05 -45.29
C ILE A 16 1.75 4.33 -44.22
N CYS A 17 3.02 4.52 -44.59
CA CYS A 17 4.08 4.84 -43.64
C CYS A 17 3.83 6.15 -42.87
N LEU A 18 3.33 7.19 -43.55
CA LEU A 18 2.98 8.44 -42.89
C LEU A 18 1.79 8.26 -41.94
N ALA A 19 0.75 7.55 -42.38
CA ALA A 19 -0.45 7.29 -41.57
C ALA A 19 -0.12 6.45 -40.32
N THR A 20 0.71 5.41 -40.46
CA THR A 20 1.14 4.59 -39.31
C THR A 20 2.01 5.37 -38.35
N THR A 21 2.95 6.19 -38.85
CA THR A 21 3.79 7.05 -38.01
C THR A 21 2.95 8.06 -37.24
N LEU A 22 1.99 8.71 -37.90
CA LEU A 22 1.05 9.62 -37.24
C LEU A 22 0.18 8.91 -36.20
N TYR A 23 -0.34 7.73 -36.54
CA TYR A 23 -1.13 6.92 -35.61
C TYR A 23 -0.33 6.54 -34.36
N LEU A 24 0.93 6.08 -34.53
CA LEU A 24 1.81 5.75 -33.41
C LEU A 24 2.14 6.98 -32.55
N TYR A 25 2.36 8.15 -33.18
CA TYR A 25 2.57 9.41 -32.47
C TYR A 25 1.36 9.79 -31.62
N LEU A 26 0.15 9.78 -32.21
CA LEU A 26 -1.09 10.09 -31.50
C LEU A 26 -1.36 9.09 -30.37
N ARG A 27 -1.15 7.80 -30.63
CA ARG A 27 -1.30 6.73 -29.61
C ARG A 27 -0.37 6.95 -28.44
N ARG A 28 0.90 7.32 -28.68
CA ARG A 28 1.85 7.63 -27.62
C ARG A 28 1.40 8.82 -26.78
N GLY A 29 0.93 9.90 -27.41
CA GLY A 29 0.39 11.06 -26.70
C GLY A 29 -0.81 10.71 -25.80
N MET A 30 -1.75 9.91 -26.29
CA MET A 30 -2.87 9.43 -25.48
C MET A 30 -2.42 8.51 -24.32
N GLU A 31 -1.41 7.68 -24.53
CA GLU A 31 -0.89 6.79 -23.49
C GLU A 31 -0.21 7.59 -22.36
N GLU A 32 0.58 8.61 -22.70
CA GLU A 32 1.19 9.51 -21.72
C GLU A 32 0.13 10.30 -20.94
N ALA A 33 -0.89 10.84 -21.62
CA ALA A 33 -2.00 11.53 -20.96
C ALA A 33 -2.75 10.59 -19.99
N ARG A 34 -2.99 9.34 -20.38
CA ARG A 34 -3.61 8.33 -19.53
C ARG A 34 -2.73 7.97 -18.32
N LYS A 35 -1.42 7.83 -18.52
CA LYS A 35 -0.46 7.58 -17.42
C LYS A 35 -0.45 8.73 -16.43
N GLU A 36 -0.45 9.96 -16.91
CA GLU A 36 -0.49 11.16 -16.07
C GLU A 36 -1.81 11.26 -15.28
N GLU A 37 -2.94 10.99 -15.92
CA GLU A 37 -4.24 10.93 -15.22
C GLU A 37 -4.27 9.83 -14.15
N ALA A 38 -3.77 8.62 -14.48
CA ALA A 38 -3.67 7.53 -13.52
C ALA A 38 -2.75 7.88 -12.35
N ARG A 39 -1.62 8.55 -12.61
CA ARG A 39 -0.70 9.03 -11.57
C ARG A 39 -1.38 10.03 -10.65
N LYS A 40 -2.12 11.00 -11.19
CA LYS A 40 -2.90 11.96 -10.39
C LYS A 40 -3.95 11.28 -9.51
N LYS A 41 -4.62 10.24 -10.03
CA LYS A 41 -5.58 9.44 -9.24
C LYS A 41 -4.88 8.69 -8.11
N LEU A 42 -3.74 8.06 -8.39
CA LEU A 42 -2.96 7.30 -7.39
C LEU A 42 -2.38 8.19 -6.28
N LEU A 43 -2.03 9.45 -6.59
CA LEU A 43 -1.55 10.41 -5.58
C LEU A 43 -2.61 10.77 -4.53
N ASN A 44 -3.90 10.58 -4.83
CA ASN A 44 -5.03 10.90 -3.94
C ASN A 44 -5.64 9.66 -3.27
N VAL A 45 -5.01 8.49 -3.37
CA VAL A 45 -5.50 7.27 -2.72
C VAL A 45 -5.22 7.33 -1.23
N LYS A 46 -6.23 6.94 -0.43
CA LYS A 46 -6.07 6.71 1.01
C LYS A 46 -5.74 5.25 1.28
N VAL A 47 -4.69 4.98 2.05
CA VAL A 47 -4.22 3.63 2.36
C VAL A 47 -4.75 3.20 3.73
N ALA A 48 -5.62 2.20 3.73
CA ALA A 48 -6.07 1.53 4.95
C ALA A 48 -5.28 0.23 5.15
N VAL A 49 -4.66 0.06 6.31
CA VAL A 49 -3.84 -1.10 6.66
C VAL A 49 -4.56 -1.94 7.70
N GLN A 50 -4.76 -3.23 7.38
CA GLN A 50 -5.16 -4.22 8.37
C GLN A 50 -3.91 -4.67 9.12
N TYR A 51 -3.80 -4.36 10.41
CA TYR A 51 -2.66 -4.80 11.21
C TYR A 51 -3.13 -5.49 12.47
N ARG A 52 -3.10 -6.83 12.51
CA ARG A 52 -3.85 -7.62 13.50
C ARG A 52 -3.44 -7.34 14.96
N TYR A 53 -2.17 -7.02 15.21
CA TYR A 53 -1.63 -6.76 16.55
C TYR A 53 -0.45 -5.79 16.50
N VAL A 54 -0.64 -4.54 16.89
CA VAL A 54 0.47 -3.57 16.97
C VAL A 54 1.33 -3.75 18.23
N THR A 55 0.92 -4.61 19.15
CA THR A 55 1.55 -4.80 20.47
C THR A 55 2.26 -6.14 20.65
N ASP A 56 2.05 -7.13 19.77
CA ASP A 56 2.52 -8.51 19.95
C ASP A 56 3.94 -8.76 19.43
N GLY A 57 4.60 -7.73 18.91
CA GLY A 57 5.83 -7.86 18.16
C GLY A 57 6.94 -8.62 18.90
N LYS A 58 7.02 -8.54 20.24
CA LYS A 58 7.99 -9.31 21.04
C LYS A 58 7.94 -10.82 20.78
N VAL A 59 6.78 -11.39 20.44
CA VAL A 59 6.63 -12.83 20.12
C VAL A 59 7.45 -13.23 18.89
N ILE A 60 7.65 -12.29 17.96
CA ILE A 60 8.39 -12.48 16.71
C ILE A 60 9.62 -11.57 16.61
N ASN A 61 10.11 -11.07 17.75
CA ASN A 61 11.24 -10.14 17.84
C ASN A 61 11.08 -8.88 16.97
N ARG A 62 9.86 -8.32 16.96
CA ARG A 62 9.51 -7.04 16.33
C ARG A 62 9.20 -6.00 17.40
N SER A 63 9.82 -4.85 17.29
CA SER A 63 9.59 -3.68 18.13
C SER A 63 8.38 -2.87 17.65
N LEU A 64 7.86 -1.97 18.49
CA LEU A 64 6.80 -1.05 18.09
C LEU A 64 7.32 -0.04 17.06
N GLU A 65 8.60 0.31 17.14
CA GLU A 65 9.32 1.19 16.22
C GLU A 65 9.33 0.60 14.80
N GLU A 66 9.64 -0.69 14.66
CA GLU A 66 9.55 -1.39 13.36
C GLU A 66 8.13 -1.46 12.83
N VAL A 67 7.11 -1.61 13.69
CA VAL A 67 5.70 -1.53 13.27
C VAL A 67 5.39 -0.15 12.69
N ILE A 68 5.85 0.93 13.34
CA ILE A 68 5.65 2.30 12.88
C ILE A 68 6.38 2.54 11.55
N GLU A 69 7.58 2.02 11.39
CA GLU A 69 8.34 2.12 10.13
C GLU A 69 7.57 1.48 8.96
N ILE A 70 7.01 0.28 9.17
CA ILE A 70 6.16 -0.39 8.17
C ILE A 70 4.95 0.48 7.81
N LEU A 71 4.29 1.09 8.79
CA LEU A 71 3.12 1.95 8.55
C LEU A 71 3.48 3.22 7.78
N LYS A 72 4.65 3.80 8.03
CA LYS A 72 5.20 4.94 7.28
C LYS A 72 5.56 4.57 5.85
N GLU A 73 6.20 3.42 5.66
CA GLU A 73 6.62 2.94 4.33
C GLU A 73 5.43 2.79 3.38
N VAL A 74 4.32 2.23 3.89
CA VAL A 74 3.08 2.06 3.11
C VAL A 74 2.18 3.30 3.09
N LYS A 75 2.60 4.40 3.74
CA LYS A 75 1.84 5.65 3.87
C LYS A 75 0.43 5.42 4.41
N ALA A 76 0.32 4.67 5.51
CA ALA A 76 -0.96 4.33 6.11
C ALA A 76 -1.71 5.60 6.55
N ASP A 77 -2.90 5.83 5.98
CA ASP A 77 -3.83 6.88 6.45
C ASP A 77 -4.75 6.36 7.56
N PHE A 78 -4.95 5.05 7.62
CA PHE A 78 -5.81 4.41 8.61
C PHE A 78 -5.30 3.02 8.96
N VAL A 79 -5.20 2.72 10.26
CA VAL A 79 -4.87 1.38 10.75
C VAL A 79 -6.13 0.78 11.38
N PHE A 80 -6.62 -0.31 10.81
CA PHE A 80 -7.80 -1.01 11.31
C PHE A 80 -7.43 -2.36 11.90
N GLN A 81 -8.20 -2.76 12.91
CA GLN A 81 -7.95 -3.98 13.68
C GLN A 81 -6.55 -4.05 14.29
N GLY A 82 -5.95 -2.89 14.62
CA GLY A 82 -4.66 -2.74 15.31
C GLY A 82 -4.49 -3.63 16.55
N TRP A 83 -5.61 -4.08 17.11
CA TRP A 83 -5.65 -5.00 18.23
C TRP A 83 -6.95 -5.82 18.15
N LEU A 84 -6.82 -7.12 17.94
CA LEU A 84 -7.97 -8.03 17.86
C LEU A 84 -7.99 -8.99 19.06
N THR A 85 -8.95 -8.83 19.95
CA THR A 85 -9.05 -9.71 21.13
C THR A 85 -10.28 -10.60 21.01
N GLN A 86 -10.09 -11.90 21.24
CA GLN A 86 -11.18 -12.90 21.29
C GLN A 86 -11.46 -13.37 22.73
N ARG A 87 -10.73 -12.84 23.71
CA ARG A 87 -10.85 -13.17 25.13
C ARG A 87 -10.76 -11.88 25.96
N PRO A 88 -11.29 -11.86 27.19
CA PRO A 88 -11.09 -10.74 28.10
C PRO A 88 -9.59 -10.43 28.26
N CYS A 89 -9.25 -9.15 28.19
CA CYS A 89 -7.90 -8.65 28.43
C CYS A 89 -7.87 -7.92 29.77
N PRO A 90 -6.77 -8.03 30.54
CA PRO A 90 -6.60 -7.19 31.71
C PRO A 90 -6.33 -5.73 31.30
N ASP A 91 -6.60 -4.80 32.21
CA ASP A 91 -6.19 -3.41 32.03
C ASP A 91 -4.67 -3.29 32.07
N LYS A 92 -4.02 -3.96 33.01
CA LYS A 92 -2.56 -4.07 33.15
C LYS A 92 -2.15 -5.53 33.37
N CYS A 93 -0.99 -5.94 32.87
CA CYS A 93 -0.51 -7.30 33.12
C CYS A 93 -0.26 -7.60 34.62
N SER A 94 -0.06 -6.56 35.44
CA SER A 94 0.02 -6.67 36.91
C SER A 94 -1.25 -7.21 37.55
N ASP A 95 -2.40 -7.03 36.90
CA ASP A 95 -3.72 -7.43 37.40
C ASP A 95 -3.91 -8.96 37.31
N LEU A 96 -3.00 -9.65 36.60
CA LEU A 96 -2.99 -11.09 36.47
C LEU A 96 -2.09 -11.76 37.52
N PRO A 97 -2.38 -13.03 37.87
CA PRO A 97 -1.47 -13.87 38.63
C PRO A 97 -0.08 -14.00 37.97
N PRO A 98 0.98 -14.33 38.75
CA PRO A 98 2.37 -14.27 38.28
C PRO A 98 2.66 -15.09 37.00
N ASP A 99 2.06 -16.26 36.87
CA ASP A 99 2.18 -17.15 35.71
C ASP A 99 1.58 -16.53 34.43
N ALA A 100 0.41 -15.90 34.54
CA ALA A 100 -0.26 -15.24 33.43
C ALA A 100 0.34 -13.86 33.09
N ARG A 101 0.97 -13.19 34.08
CA ARG A 101 1.63 -11.88 33.89
C ARG A 101 2.77 -11.94 32.88
N ALA A 102 3.66 -12.92 32.98
CA ALA A 102 4.80 -13.04 32.05
C ALA A 102 4.32 -13.23 30.60
N LEU A 103 3.28 -14.04 30.40
CA LEU A 103 2.69 -14.25 29.09
C LEU A 103 2.01 -12.98 28.54
N CYS A 104 1.34 -12.21 29.41
CA CYS A 104 0.72 -10.93 29.06
C CYS A 104 1.77 -9.91 28.59
N GLU A 105 2.89 -9.79 29.31
CA GLU A 105 4.00 -8.88 28.96
C GLU A 105 4.72 -9.28 27.66
N LEU A 106 4.88 -10.59 27.43
CA LEU A 106 5.46 -11.11 26.21
C LEU A 106 4.57 -10.84 24.99
N ARG A 107 3.25 -11.00 25.14
CA ARG A 107 2.28 -10.83 24.05
C ARG A 107 1.79 -9.39 23.87
N GLY A 108 2.18 -8.46 24.73
CA GLY A 108 1.63 -7.11 24.75
C GLY A 108 0.10 -7.11 24.91
N TYR A 109 -0.41 -8.02 25.74
CA TYR A 109 -1.83 -8.38 25.81
C TYR A 109 -2.55 -7.70 26.98
N SER A 110 -2.51 -6.37 27.03
CA SER A 110 -3.28 -5.56 27.99
C SER A 110 -3.76 -4.25 27.35
N TYR A 111 -4.80 -3.63 27.92
CA TYR A 111 -5.24 -2.32 27.44
C TYR A 111 -4.17 -1.24 27.63
N ASP A 112 -3.31 -1.36 28.64
CA ASP A 112 -2.18 -0.45 28.83
C ASP A 112 -1.17 -0.52 27.68
N HIS A 113 -0.84 -1.74 27.21
CA HIS A 113 -0.01 -1.92 26.01
C HIS A 113 -0.64 -1.27 24.79
N LEU A 114 -1.94 -1.50 24.58
CA LEU A 114 -2.66 -0.90 23.45
C LEU A 114 -2.63 0.63 23.52
N ARG A 115 -2.94 1.22 24.69
CA ARG A 115 -2.93 2.68 24.87
C ARG A 115 -1.57 3.28 24.53
N LYS A 116 -0.49 2.70 25.05
CA LYS A 116 0.89 3.13 24.76
C LYS A 116 1.23 3.04 23.28
N ALA A 117 0.86 1.92 22.63
CA ALA A 117 1.09 1.74 21.20
C ALA A 117 0.30 2.73 20.35
N ILE A 118 -0.99 2.95 20.65
CA ILE A 118 -1.82 3.91 19.92
C ILE A 118 -1.27 5.34 20.05
N ILE A 119 -0.88 5.76 21.25
CA ILE A 119 -0.30 7.10 21.47
C ILE A 119 0.93 7.27 20.58
N LYS A 120 1.88 6.33 20.66
CA LYS A 120 3.12 6.41 19.91
C LYS A 120 2.91 6.36 18.38
N ILE A 121 2.02 5.49 17.91
CA ILE A 121 1.69 5.40 16.48
C ILE A 121 1.09 6.72 15.98
N LYS A 122 0.19 7.35 16.74
CA LYS A 122 -0.44 8.62 16.38
C LYS A 122 0.49 9.82 16.46
N GLU A 123 1.54 9.76 17.27
CA GLU A 123 2.58 10.81 17.34
C GLU A 123 3.50 10.76 16.12
N GLU A 124 3.64 9.59 15.50
CA GLU A 124 4.61 9.32 14.44
C GLU A 124 4.01 9.31 13.03
N LEU A 125 2.70 9.08 12.89
CA LEU A 125 1.95 9.09 11.62
C LEU A 125 1.11 10.37 11.49
#